data_AF-A0A0K6S827-F1
#
_entry.id   AF-A0A0K6S827-F1
#
_cell.length_a   1.000
_cell.length_b   1.000
_cell.length_c   1.000
_cell.angle_alpha   90.00
_cell.angle_beta   90.00
_cell.angle_gamma   90.00
#
_symmetry.space_group_name_H-M   'P 1'
#
loop_
_entity.id
_entity.type
_entity.pdbx_description
1 polymer ?
#
loop_
_entity_poly.entity_id
_entity_poly.type
_entity_poly.pdbx_seq_one_letter_code
_entity_poly.pdbx_strand_id
1 'polypeptide(L)'
;MWQGITTTQFFLYGKSECTRTGWEKAVKKYPKPDLLDSELDLKGKKFLCTGANGGIGKEVTTFLAKKGADVFMVCRSKQKGEESKKEIEEQTGAPSLHLLVADVSLEEDVRSMWAEFEKHPVHKGGAPRLHGLICNAGALLNELTLTKENVETTFACHLLFGTYLLTKLALPTLESTPDSRVVVVSSGGMYNTKFPEWNVVTCRKGPYDGQLAYARAKRGQVLLCEEWTKKHPKVKFVSCHPGWTSTDGVDKAYGAKKSYLEPLRTLWQGSEGIVWLCVVPSDQLEGGGFYLDRTPRRKHLGGAFFTEGSFTKNSESEVAEMMERLERWSSKETRPDVSWSIQADQTGLDKPLLPLETSVDLSKFAGRWHVWANIPTSFDKGTANNIEDYTYTASKDGQPAQMDINFSYVSPNKKEPTVIKQIAKIANDASTKWNLSLQYGIRVPVPIPYLIVYVDEAYEEAIIGVPDRSYLWVMGRCLRKNAKEGRLQALLDEAERLGYDVKKAVQPAELEGVKTPEPPVAQK
;
A
#
# COMPACT_ATOMS: atom_id res chain seq x y z
N MET A 1 -5.19 -1.41 -14.34
CA MET A 1 -5.19 -2.89 -14.48
C MET A 1 -4.26 -3.58 -13.50
N TRP A 2 -2.93 -3.45 -13.61
CA TRP A 2 -2.00 -4.12 -12.69
C TRP A 2 -2.22 -3.76 -11.22
N GLN A 3 -2.55 -2.51 -10.92
CA GLN A 3 -2.91 -2.09 -9.56
C GLN A 3 -4.20 -2.79 -9.07
N GLY A 4 -5.23 -2.93 -9.91
CA GLY A 4 -6.46 -3.65 -9.57
C GLY A 4 -6.27 -5.16 -9.38
N ILE A 5 -5.42 -5.78 -10.20
CA ILE A 5 -5.00 -7.19 -10.03
C ILE A 5 -4.26 -7.34 -8.70
N THR A 6 -3.32 -6.45 -8.39
CA THR A 6 -2.52 -6.49 -7.16
C THR A 6 -3.41 -6.31 -5.93
N THR A 7 -4.33 -5.33 -5.93
CA THR A 7 -5.30 -5.12 -4.85
C THR A 7 -6.18 -6.35 -4.62
N THR A 8 -6.65 -6.99 -5.70
CA THR A 8 -7.48 -8.20 -5.61
C THR A 8 -6.68 -9.38 -5.05
N GLN A 9 -5.45 -9.59 -5.54
CA GLN A 9 -4.56 -10.63 -5.04
C GLN A 9 -4.22 -10.42 -3.57
N PHE A 10 -3.91 -9.17 -3.17
CA PHE A 10 -3.66 -8.82 -1.79
C PHE A 10 -4.89 -9.07 -0.92
N PHE A 11 -6.10 -8.77 -1.39
CA PHE A 11 -7.30 -9.09 -0.63
C PHE A 11 -7.47 -10.59 -0.41
N LEU A 12 -7.35 -11.40 -1.47
CA LEU A 12 -7.49 -12.85 -1.38
C LEU A 12 -6.41 -13.46 -0.47
N TYR A 13 -5.15 -13.04 -0.68
CA TYR A 13 -4.02 -13.40 0.18
C TYR A 13 -4.26 -12.96 1.63
N GLY A 14 -4.77 -11.76 1.84
CA GLY A 14 -5.08 -11.21 3.14
C GLY A 14 -6.16 -12.00 3.85
N LYS A 15 -7.23 -12.38 3.14
CA LYS A 15 -8.29 -13.23 3.69
C LYS A 15 -7.78 -14.61 4.09
N SER A 16 -6.87 -15.20 3.31
CA SER A 16 -6.33 -16.54 3.61
C SER A 16 -5.26 -16.55 4.70
N GLU A 17 -4.37 -15.55 4.73
CA GLU A 17 -3.19 -15.53 5.60
C GLU A 17 -3.27 -14.49 6.72
N CYS A 18 -3.72 -13.26 6.44
CA CYS A 18 -3.65 -12.14 7.40
C CYS A 18 -4.74 -12.19 8.49
N THR A 19 -5.81 -12.96 8.31
CA THR A 19 -6.92 -13.06 9.27
C THR A 19 -6.57 -13.95 10.48
N ARG A 20 -7.46 -13.99 11.47
CA ARG A 20 -7.39 -14.93 12.61
C ARG A 20 -7.31 -16.38 12.15
N THR A 21 -8.11 -16.78 11.16
CA THR A 21 -8.12 -18.16 10.65
C THR A 21 -6.81 -18.50 9.91
N GLY A 22 -6.19 -17.51 9.27
CA GLY A 22 -4.84 -17.66 8.71
C GLY A 22 -3.79 -17.96 9.78
N TRP A 23 -3.78 -17.19 10.87
CA TRP A 23 -2.89 -17.43 12.01
C TRP A 23 -3.12 -18.81 12.65
N GLU A 24 -4.37 -19.21 12.89
CA GLU A 24 -4.71 -20.53 13.47
C GLU A 24 -4.20 -21.70 12.61
N LYS A 25 -4.16 -21.54 11.28
CA LYS A 25 -3.56 -22.53 10.38
C LYS A 25 -2.03 -22.53 10.46
N ALA A 26 -1.41 -21.37 10.65
CA ALA A 26 0.04 -21.25 10.75
C ALA A 26 0.57 -21.88 12.04
N VAL A 27 -0.07 -21.61 13.18
CA VAL A 27 0.33 -22.14 14.50
C VAL A 27 0.39 -23.67 14.54
N LYS A 28 -0.51 -24.34 13.81
CA LYS A 28 -0.51 -25.82 13.70
C LYS A 28 0.76 -26.40 13.08
N LYS A 29 1.52 -25.59 12.36
CA LYS A 29 2.77 -25.98 11.68
C LYS A 29 4.02 -25.65 12.49
N TYR A 30 3.89 -24.94 13.61
CA TYR A 30 5.04 -24.54 14.41
C TYR A 30 5.73 -25.76 15.03
N PRO A 31 7.09 -25.77 15.08
CA PRO A 31 7.83 -26.83 15.75
C PRO A 31 7.38 -26.99 17.21
N LYS A 32 7.38 -28.25 17.70
CA LYS A 32 7.04 -28.58 19.08
C LYS A 32 8.23 -29.24 19.79
N PRO A 33 8.53 -28.91 21.07
CA PRO A 33 7.85 -27.90 21.89
C PRO A 33 8.01 -26.48 21.33
N ASP A 34 7.01 -25.63 21.54
CA ASP A 34 7.03 -24.26 21.03
C ASP A 34 8.04 -23.42 21.82
N LEU A 35 8.93 -22.70 21.13
CA LEU A 35 9.92 -21.85 21.76
C LEU A 35 9.29 -20.85 22.73
N LEU A 36 8.15 -20.24 22.37
CA LEU A 36 7.53 -19.22 23.21
C LEU A 36 6.82 -19.81 24.45
N ASP A 37 6.41 -21.07 24.37
CA ASP A 37 5.78 -21.81 25.47
C ASP A 37 6.81 -22.51 26.39
N SER A 38 8.06 -22.62 25.95
CA SER A 38 9.16 -23.24 26.70
C SER A 38 9.72 -22.35 27.83
N GLU A 39 10.66 -22.89 28.61
CA GLU A 39 11.46 -22.16 29.62
C GLU A 39 12.50 -21.21 28.98
N LEU A 40 12.04 -20.34 28.09
CA LEU A 40 12.84 -19.23 27.56
C LEU A 40 13.24 -18.28 28.70
N ASP A 41 14.54 -18.11 28.94
CA ASP A 41 15.08 -17.14 29.90
C ASP A 41 15.80 -16.01 29.15
N LEU A 42 15.31 -14.78 29.33
CA LEU A 42 15.87 -13.58 28.72
C LEU A 42 16.61 -12.69 29.74
N LYS A 43 16.95 -13.19 30.93
CA LYS A 43 17.74 -12.44 31.91
C LYS A 43 19.04 -11.92 31.32
N GLY A 44 19.33 -10.64 31.58
CA GLY A 44 20.50 -9.95 31.05
C GLY A 44 20.41 -9.61 29.56
N LYS A 45 19.31 -9.94 28.88
CA LYS A 45 19.00 -9.47 27.54
C LYS A 45 18.28 -8.12 27.63
N LYS A 46 18.57 -7.26 26.65
CA LYS A 46 18.12 -5.87 26.61
C LYS A 46 17.40 -5.63 25.30
N PHE A 47 16.18 -5.09 25.38
CA PHE A 47 15.37 -4.78 24.22
C PHE A 47 14.88 -3.34 24.29
N LEU A 48 14.78 -2.68 23.14
CA LEU A 48 14.18 -1.35 23.03
C LEU A 48 13.01 -1.44 22.07
N CYS A 49 11.81 -1.06 22.51
CA CYS A 49 10.59 -1.13 21.71
C CYS A 49 9.95 0.25 21.56
N THR A 50 9.76 0.70 20.33
CA THR A 50 9.04 1.94 20.05
C THR A 50 7.53 1.73 20.01
N GLY A 51 6.76 2.69 20.55
CA GLY A 51 5.30 2.58 20.63
C GLY A 51 4.86 1.49 21.62
N ALA A 52 5.54 1.37 22.76
CA ALA A 52 5.36 0.29 23.73
C ALA A 52 4.17 0.48 24.70
N ASN A 53 3.47 1.60 24.66
CA ASN A 53 2.37 1.91 25.59
C ASN A 53 0.98 1.42 25.13
N GLY A 54 0.88 0.64 24.05
CA GLY A 54 -0.41 0.12 23.60
C GLY A 54 -0.30 -0.88 22.46
N GLY A 55 -1.40 -1.60 22.21
CA GLY A 55 -1.53 -2.56 21.12
C GLY A 55 -0.39 -3.57 21.06
N ILE A 56 0.16 -3.77 19.85
CA ILE A 56 1.22 -4.74 19.56
C ILE A 56 2.49 -4.47 20.36
N GLY A 57 2.94 -3.22 20.45
CA GLY A 57 4.18 -2.87 21.15
C GLY A 57 4.11 -3.18 22.65
N LYS A 58 2.93 -3.00 23.24
CA LYS A 58 2.68 -3.37 24.65
C LYS A 58 2.74 -4.88 24.84
N GLU A 59 2.06 -5.68 24.00
CA GLU A 59 2.11 -7.15 24.06
C GLU A 59 3.53 -7.70 23.92
N VAL A 60 4.31 -7.18 22.97
CA VAL A 60 5.72 -7.57 22.78
C VAL A 60 6.53 -7.25 24.05
N THR A 61 6.37 -6.05 24.60
CA THR A 61 7.04 -5.62 25.83
C THR A 61 6.66 -6.51 27.02
N THR A 62 5.36 -6.79 27.20
CA THR A 62 4.84 -7.66 28.26
C THR A 62 5.47 -9.04 28.20
N PHE A 63 5.52 -9.65 27.01
CA PHE A 63 6.11 -10.98 26.86
C PHE A 63 7.60 -10.98 27.21
N LEU A 64 8.38 -10.04 26.67
CA LEU A 64 9.82 -9.96 26.89
C LEU A 64 10.13 -9.74 28.38
N ALA A 65 9.39 -8.84 29.04
CA ALA A 65 9.53 -8.58 30.47
C ALA A 65 9.16 -9.81 31.33
N LYS A 66 8.08 -10.51 30.98
CA LYS A 66 7.66 -11.75 31.65
C LYS A 66 8.73 -12.85 31.59
N LYS A 67 9.54 -12.87 30.52
CA LYS A 67 10.67 -13.80 30.35
C LYS A 67 11.98 -13.27 30.97
N GLY A 68 11.94 -12.16 31.71
CA GLY A 68 13.06 -11.64 32.50
C GLY A 68 13.99 -10.66 31.77
N ALA A 69 13.61 -10.15 30.60
CA ALA A 69 14.42 -9.18 29.88
C ALA A 69 14.33 -7.76 30.48
N ASP A 70 15.40 -6.98 30.33
CA ASP A 70 15.36 -5.52 30.52
C ASP A 70 14.74 -4.89 29.27
N VAL A 71 13.55 -4.28 29.39
CA VAL A 71 12.86 -3.67 28.25
C VAL A 71 12.75 -2.16 28.40
N PHE A 72 13.30 -1.45 27.42
CA PHE A 72 13.20 -0.01 27.26
C PHE A 72 11.98 0.32 26.41
N MET A 73 10.95 0.85 27.07
CA MET A 73 9.70 1.28 26.46
C MET A 73 9.84 2.71 25.95
N VAL A 74 9.88 2.89 24.63
CA VAL A 74 9.87 4.24 24.03
C VAL A 74 8.44 4.66 23.76
N CYS A 75 8.00 5.70 24.46
CA CYS A 75 6.62 6.18 24.42
C CYS A 75 6.59 7.70 24.19
N ARG A 76 5.68 8.17 23.33
CA ARG A 76 5.51 9.61 23.09
C ARG A 76 4.93 10.34 24.31
N SER A 77 3.93 9.75 24.96
CA SER A 77 3.28 10.33 26.13
C SER A 77 3.86 9.72 27.39
N LYS A 78 4.50 10.53 28.23
CA LYS A 78 5.02 10.09 29.52
C LYS A 78 3.94 9.44 30.37
N GLN A 79 2.79 10.10 30.53
CA GLN A 79 1.68 9.59 31.34
C GLN A 79 1.22 8.19 30.88
N LYS A 80 0.88 8.02 29.60
CA LYS A 80 0.44 6.71 29.08
C LYS A 80 1.53 5.65 29.15
N GLY A 81 2.79 6.08 29.04
CA GLY A 81 3.96 5.22 29.21
C GLY A 81 4.06 4.68 30.64
N GLU A 82 3.94 5.54 31.65
CA GLU A 82 3.97 5.15 33.07
C GLU A 82 2.77 4.27 33.45
N GLU A 83 1.57 4.61 32.97
CA GLU A 83 0.36 3.78 33.16
C GLU A 83 0.57 2.38 32.59
N SER A 84 1.04 2.29 31.35
CA SER A 84 1.31 0.99 30.70
C SER A 84 2.43 0.24 31.39
N LYS A 85 3.51 0.91 31.81
CA LYS A 85 4.61 0.30 32.56
C LYS A 85 4.08 -0.35 33.83
N LYS A 86 3.31 0.39 34.64
CA LYS A 86 2.71 -0.12 35.87
C LYS A 86 1.84 -1.35 35.62
N GLU A 87 0.99 -1.31 34.61
CA GLU A 87 0.15 -2.46 34.25
C GLU A 87 0.98 -3.70 33.88
N ILE A 88 2.09 -3.54 33.16
CA ILE A 88 2.96 -4.66 32.80
C ILE A 88 3.71 -5.18 34.03
N GLU A 89 4.22 -4.29 34.89
CA GLU A 89 4.88 -4.67 36.16
C GLU A 89 3.93 -5.49 37.04
N GLU A 90 2.66 -5.08 37.15
CA GLU A 90 1.62 -5.81 37.90
C GLU A 90 1.32 -7.19 37.28
N GLN A 91 1.26 -7.30 35.95
CA GLN A 91 0.97 -8.56 35.24
C GLN A 91 2.13 -9.56 35.26
N THR A 92 3.36 -9.06 35.27
CA THR A 92 4.56 -9.88 35.05
C THR A 92 5.39 -10.07 36.32
N GLY A 93 5.21 -9.22 37.32
CA GLY A 93 6.10 -9.13 38.48
C GLY A 93 7.52 -8.68 38.12
N ALA A 94 7.74 -8.13 36.91
CA ALA A 94 9.06 -7.82 36.38
C ALA A 94 9.47 -6.37 36.69
N PRO A 95 10.45 -6.12 37.57
CA PRO A 95 10.90 -4.75 37.92
C PRO A 95 11.79 -4.10 36.85
N SER A 96 11.97 -4.73 35.69
CA SER A 96 13.01 -4.40 34.70
C SER A 96 12.45 -3.71 33.45
N LEU A 97 11.49 -2.80 33.67
CA LEU A 97 10.94 -1.92 32.65
C LEU A 97 11.46 -0.49 32.80
N HIS A 98 11.96 0.07 31.71
CA HIS A 98 12.54 1.41 31.67
C HIS A 98 11.77 2.26 30.67
N LEU A 99 11.16 3.36 31.12
CA LEU A 99 10.45 4.28 30.25
C LEU A 99 11.42 5.30 29.68
N LEU A 100 11.42 5.46 28.36
CA LEU A 100 12.09 6.53 27.65
C LEU A 100 11.04 7.35 26.89
N VAL A 101 11.05 8.67 27.04
CA VAL A 101 10.03 9.55 26.45
C VAL A 101 10.56 10.14 25.15
N ALA A 102 9.90 9.83 24.03
CA ALA A 102 10.27 10.40 22.72
C ALA A 102 9.10 10.33 21.72
N ASP A 103 8.92 11.41 20.95
CA ASP A 103 8.21 11.30 19.68
C ASP A 103 9.18 10.86 18.58
N VAL A 104 9.05 9.62 18.11
CA VAL A 104 9.94 9.08 17.06
C VAL A 104 9.71 9.69 15.67
N SER A 105 8.72 10.58 15.54
CA SER A 105 8.57 11.45 14.36
C SER A 105 9.43 12.72 14.42
N LEU A 106 10.10 12.99 15.54
CA LEU A 106 10.96 14.16 15.73
C LEU A 106 12.42 13.72 15.83
N GLU A 107 13.30 14.38 15.07
CA GLU A 107 14.70 13.99 14.97
C GLU A 107 15.43 14.18 16.31
N GLU A 108 15.19 15.34 16.94
CA GLU A 108 15.84 15.72 18.20
C GLU A 108 15.45 14.80 19.36
N ASP A 109 14.18 14.40 19.41
CA ASP A 109 13.66 13.46 20.41
C ASP A 109 14.34 12.10 20.25
N VAL A 110 14.46 11.59 19.01
CA VAL A 110 15.15 10.31 18.73
C VAL A 110 16.61 10.36 19.18
N ARG A 111 17.33 11.43 18.88
CA ARG A 111 18.73 11.60 19.30
C ARG A 111 18.88 11.72 20.82
N SER A 112 18.02 12.51 21.45
CA SER A 112 18.05 12.74 22.90
C SER A 112 17.71 11.47 23.66
N MET A 113 16.69 10.74 23.20
CA MET A 113 16.28 9.45 23.76
C MET A 113 17.38 8.39 23.63
N TRP A 114 18.04 8.32 22.48
CA TRP A 114 19.18 7.40 22.31
C TRP A 114 20.33 7.74 23.26
N ALA A 115 20.66 9.04 23.40
CA ALA A 115 21.68 9.47 24.35
C ALA A 115 21.28 9.19 25.83
N GLU A 116 19.99 9.23 26.15
CA GLU A 116 19.47 8.82 27.46
C GLU A 116 19.62 7.30 27.67
N PHE A 117 19.28 6.49 26.68
CA PHE A 117 19.48 5.04 26.69
C PHE A 117 20.95 4.68 26.95
N GLU A 118 21.89 5.29 26.22
CA GLU A 118 23.34 5.07 26.39
C GLU A 118 23.83 5.44 27.80
N LYS A 119 23.19 6.45 28.42
CA LYS A 119 23.54 6.91 29.76
C LYS A 119 22.86 6.12 30.89
N HIS A 120 21.86 5.31 30.58
CA HIS A 120 21.04 4.63 31.57
C HIS A 120 21.87 3.64 32.43
N PRO A 121 21.68 3.56 33.76
CA PRO A 121 22.50 2.72 34.64
C PRO A 121 22.51 1.24 34.26
N VAL A 122 21.36 0.68 33.89
CA VAL A 122 21.23 -0.71 33.40
C VAL A 122 22.05 -0.94 32.13
N HIS A 123 22.26 0.10 31.32
CA HIS A 123 23.12 0.02 30.14
C HIS A 123 24.62 0.16 30.47
N LYS A 124 24.98 1.10 31.36
CA LYS A 124 26.37 1.41 31.74
C LYS A 124 27.07 0.40 32.64
N GLY A 125 26.34 -0.36 33.46
CA GLY A 125 26.90 -1.27 34.47
C GLY A 125 27.62 -2.52 33.95
N GLY A 126 27.84 -2.64 32.63
CA GLY A 126 28.54 -3.74 31.96
C GLY A 126 28.90 -3.36 30.52
N ALA A 127 29.29 -4.33 29.68
CA ALA A 127 29.48 -4.06 28.25
C ALA A 127 28.16 -3.49 27.66
N PRO A 128 28.18 -2.34 26.95
CA PRO A 128 27.03 -1.81 26.24
C PRO A 128 26.39 -2.90 25.37
N ARG A 129 25.13 -3.24 25.63
CA ARG A 129 24.43 -4.31 24.91
C ARG A 129 23.01 -3.90 24.55
N LEU A 130 22.61 -4.22 23.33
CA LEU A 130 21.23 -4.17 22.85
C LEU A 130 21.00 -5.41 21.99
N HIS A 131 20.15 -6.32 22.46
CA HIS A 131 19.93 -7.60 21.80
C HIS A 131 18.80 -7.51 20.76
N GLY A 132 17.82 -6.64 20.97
CA GLY A 132 16.78 -6.37 19.98
C GLY A 132 16.31 -4.91 19.99
N LEU A 133 16.29 -4.31 18.81
CA LEU A 133 15.60 -3.05 18.53
C LEU A 133 14.29 -3.37 17.79
N ILE A 134 13.15 -3.03 18.40
CA ILE A 134 11.83 -3.25 17.81
C ILE A 134 11.26 -1.90 17.35
N CYS A 135 11.34 -1.66 16.03
CA CYS A 135 10.74 -0.50 15.38
C CYS A 135 9.24 -0.76 15.13
N ASN A 136 8.44 -0.63 16.19
CA ASN A 136 6.99 -0.91 16.16
C ASN A 136 6.12 0.36 16.05
N ALA A 137 6.59 1.51 16.53
CA ALA A 137 5.82 2.74 16.49
C ALA A 137 5.31 3.05 15.08
N GLY A 138 4.04 3.43 15.01
CA GLY A 138 3.41 3.79 13.76
C GLY A 138 2.14 4.58 13.99
N ALA A 139 1.90 5.55 13.11
CA ALA A 139 0.67 6.29 12.98
C ALA A 139 0.11 6.15 11.56
N LEU A 140 -1.18 5.88 11.40
CA LEU A 140 -1.87 6.06 10.13
C LEU A 140 -2.70 7.33 10.28
N LEU A 141 -2.21 8.43 9.69
CA LEU A 141 -2.87 9.72 9.72
C LEU A 141 -3.58 9.93 8.39
N ASN A 142 -4.89 10.16 8.43
CA ASN A 142 -5.69 10.44 7.23
C ASN A 142 -5.56 11.89 6.76
N GLU A 143 -5.03 12.76 7.61
CA GLU A 143 -4.76 14.17 7.32
C GLU A 143 -3.25 14.41 7.23
N LEU A 144 -2.86 15.32 6.33
CA LEU A 144 -1.47 15.75 6.18
C LEU A 144 -1.06 16.53 7.43
N THR A 145 -0.08 16.03 8.14
CA THR A 145 0.55 16.74 9.25
C THR A 145 2.05 16.74 9.04
N LEU A 146 2.69 17.83 9.45
CA LEU A 146 4.13 18.02 9.31
C LEU A 146 4.78 18.10 10.70
N THR A 147 5.97 17.54 10.82
CA THR A 147 6.80 17.65 12.02
C THR A 147 7.44 19.03 12.11
N LYS A 148 8.12 19.33 13.23
CA LYS A 148 8.86 20.60 13.40
C LYS A 148 10.00 20.74 12.37
N GLU A 149 10.49 19.62 11.85
CA GLU A 149 11.49 19.56 10.77
C GLU A 149 10.87 19.68 9.36
N ASN A 150 9.57 20.00 9.27
CA ASN A 150 8.82 20.16 8.01
C ASN A 150 8.79 18.88 7.16
N VAL A 151 8.69 17.71 7.83
CA VAL A 151 8.58 16.38 7.21
C VAL A 151 7.19 15.83 7.45
N GLU A 152 6.58 15.15 6.49
CA GLU A 152 5.30 14.46 6.72
C GLU A 152 5.43 13.43 7.84
N THR A 153 4.52 13.50 8.82
CA THR A 153 4.63 12.79 10.10
C THR A 153 4.67 11.27 9.95
N THR A 154 3.91 10.68 9.03
CA THR A 154 3.90 9.22 8.77
C THR A 154 5.25 8.77 8.24
N PHE A 155 5.80 9.47 7.25
CA PHE A 155 7.13 9.21 6.69
C PHE A 155 8.23 9.39 7.74
N ALA A 156 8.18 10.47 8.52
CA ALA A 156 9.10 10.75 9.61
C ALA A 156 9.09 9.65 10.68
N CYS A 157 7.90 9.31 11.18
CA CYS A 157 7.68 8.31 12.22
C CYS A 157 8.06 6.90 11.77
N HIS A 158 7.64 6.49 10.56
CA HIS A 158 7.78 5.09 10.15
C HIS A 158 9.12 4.81 9.52
N LEU A 159 9.67 5.74 8.74
CA LEU A 159 10.86 5.47 7.94
C LEU A 159 12.04 6.34 8.36
N LEU A 160 11.96 7.67 8.18
CA LEU A 160 13.13 8.54 8.25
C LEU A 160 13.74 8.63 9.67
N PHE A 161 12.95 8.91 10.70
CA PHE A 161 13.47 9.07 12.05
C PHE A 161 13.25 7.83 12.91
N GLY A 162 12.01 7.32 12.96
CA GLY A 162 11.66 6.22 13.87
C GLY A 162 12.20 4.85 13.49
N THR A 163 12.69 4.66 12.25
CA THR A 163 13.39 3.44 11.85
C THR A 163 14.82 3.73 11.42
N TYR A 164 15.01 4.57 10.39
CA TYR A 164 16.32 4.84 9.79
C TYR A 164 17.30 5.48 10.79
N LEU A 165 17.00 6.69 11.27
CA LEU A 165 17.88 7.39 12.21
C LEU A 165 18.07 6.61 13.52
N LEU A 166 16.99 6.11 14.12
CA LEU A 166 17.07 5.37 15.38
C LEU A 166 18.00 4.16 15.27
N THR A 167 17.84 3.35 14.22
CA THR A 167 18.71 2.18 14.05
C THR A 167 20.13 2.59 13.72
N LYS A 168 20.34 3.65 12.92
CA LYS A 168 21.68 4.18 12.63
C LYS A 168 22.42 4.56 13.91
N LEU A 169 21.74 5.22 14.85
CA LEU A 169 22.30 5.52 16.17
C LEU A 169 22.58 4.26 16.98
N ALA A 170 21.74 3.23 16.84
CA ALA A 170 21.88 1.95 17.52
C ALA A 170 22.96 1.01 16.96
N LEU A 171 23.40 1.22 15.71
CA LEU A 171 24.32 0.32 15.00
C LEU A 171 25.59 -0.03 15.79
N PRO A 172 26.34 0.92 16.39
CA PRO A 172 27.56 0.59 17.13
C PRO A 172 27.30 -0.39 18.29
N THR A 173 26.22 -0.17 19.04
CA THR A 173 25.82 -1.04 20.15
C THR A 173 25.32 -2.40 19.66
N LEU A 174 24.53 -2.42 18.59
CA LEU A 174 24.04 -3.66 17.98
C LEU A 174 25.20 -4.51 17.43
N GLU A 175 26.13 -3.94 16.67
CA GLU A 175 27.26 -4.66 16.08
C GLU A 175 28.23 -5.23 17.11
N SER A 176 28.34 -4.59 18.28
CA SER A 176 29.12 -5.09 19.42
C SER A 176 28.38 -6.15 20.26
N THR A 177 27.08 -6.33 20.05
CA THR A 177 26.26 -7.29 20.80
C THR A 177 26.10 -8.58 19.98
N PRO A 178 26.58 -9.73 20.47
CA PRO A 178 26.36 -11.00 19.80
C PRO A 178 24.88 -11.32 19.67
N ASP A 179 24.49 -11.92 18.54
CA ASP A 179 23.11 -12.34 18.28
C ASP A 179 22.13 -11.14 18.34
N SER A 180 22.57 -9.93 17.97
CA SER A 180 21.70 -8.76 17.95
C SER A 180 20.85 -8.67 16.70
N ARG A 181 19.71 -7.98 16.82
CA ARG A 181 18.77 -7.83 15.70
C ARG A 181 17.96 -6.55 15.76
N VAL A 182 17.43 -6.19 14.60
CA VAL A 182 16.44 -5.14 14.40
C VAL A 182 15.19 -5.78 13.79
N VAL A 183 14.06 -5.65 14.48
CA VAL A 183 12.76 -6.13 14.04
C VAL A 183 11.90 -4.93 13.67
N VAL A 184 11.61 -4.76 12.38
CA VAL A 184 10.78 -3.66 11.88
C VAL A 184 9.36 -4.14 11.64
N VAL A 185 8.40 -3.57 12.37
CA VAL A 185 6.98 -3.89 12.21
C VAL A 185 6.42 -3.04 11.07
N SER A 186 6.36 -3.66 9.89
CA SER A 186 5.79 -3.07 8.68
C SER A 186 4.28 -3.38 8.59
N SER A 187 3.74 -3.59 7.39
CA SER A 187 2.31 -3.85 7.16
C SER A 187 2.07 -4.61 5.87
N GLY A 188 0.97 -5.36 5.80
CA GLY A 188 0.48 -5.94 4.54
C GLY A 188 0.16 -4.87 3.48
N GLY A 189 -0.14 -3.63 3.87
CA GLY A 189 -0.38 -2.54 2.91
C GLY A 189 0.79 -2.31 1.93
N MET A 190 2.01 -2.66 2.34
CA MET A 190 3.20 -2.53 1.49
C MET A 190 3.13 -3.41 0.22
N TYR A 191 2.40 -4.54 0.25
CA TYR A 191 2.31 -5.47 -0.88
C TYR A 191 1.78 -4.84 -2.17
N ASN A 192 1.00 -3.77 -2.06
CA ASN A 192 0.30 -3.14 -3.19
C ASN A 192 1.05 -1.97 -3.82
N THR A 193 2.22 -1.59 -3.29
CA THR A 193 2.90 -0.38 -3.70
C THR A 193 4.41 -0.57 -3.81
N LYS A 194 4.99 0.15 -4.76
CA LYS A 194 6.42 0.40 -4.90
C LYS A 194 6.78 1.63 -4.05
N PHE A 195 8.01 1.70 -3.53
CA PHE A 195 8.50 2.95 -2.93
C PHE A 195 8.70 3.97 -4.07
N PRO A 196 8.06 5.14 -4.05
CA PRO A 196 8.11 6.07 -5.17
C PRO A 196 9.44 6.84 -5.18
N GLU A 197 9.60 7.69 -6.19
CA GLU A 197 10.68 8.68 -6.22
C GLU A 197 10.68 9.55 -4.95
N TRP A 198 11.86 10.00 -4.52
CA TRP A 198 12.04 10.69 -3.24
C TRP A 198 11.18 11.96 -3.11
N ASN A 199 11.05 12.73 -4.19
CA ASN A 199 10.20 13.92 -4.24
C ASN A 199 8.72 13.59 -4.00
N VAL A 200 8.22 12.41 -4.36
CA VAL A 200 6.81 12.05 -4.15
C VAL A 200 6.49 11.80 -2.67
N VAL A 201 7.45 11.31 -1.88
CA VAL A 201 7.30 11.11 -0.43
C VAL A 201 7.64 12.36 0.39
N THR A 202 8.34 13.33 -0.19
CA THR A 202 8.81 14.53 0.52
C THR A 202 8.20 15.85 0.05
N CYS A 203 7.64 15.90 -1.17
CA CYS A 203 7.01 17.06 -1.79
C CYS A 203 5.74 16.60 -2.51
N ARG A 204 4.57 16.69 -1.88
CA ARG A 204 3.33 16.28 -2.57
C ARG A 204 2.69 17.43 -3.35
N LYS A 205 2.39 17.15 -4.62
CA LYS A 205 1.33 17.81 -5.39
C LYS A 205 0.05 16.97 -5.22
N GLY A 206 -1.05 17.59 -4.81
CA GLY A 206 -2.37 16.96 -4.71
C GLY A 206 -2.89 16.54 -3.34
N PRO A 207 -4.16 16.08 -3.27
CA PRO A 207 -4.83 15.76 -2.02
C PRO A 207 -4.06 14.68 -1.30
N TYR A 208 -3.92 14.83 0.01
CA TYR A 208 -3.24 13.84 0.82
C TYR A 208 -4.06 12.54 0.93
N ASP A 209 -3.36 11.42 0.77
CA ASP A 209 -3.87 10.06 0.95
C ASP A 209 -2.98 9.39 1.99
N GLY A 210 -3.49 9.33 3.22
CA GLY A 210 -2.81 8.75 4.36
C GLY A 210 -2.54 7.26 4.24
N GLN A 211 -3.43 6.51 3.58
CA GLN A 211 -3.24 5.07 3.38
C GLN A 211 -2.10 4.80 2.40
N LEU A 212 -2.01 5.60 1.33
CA LEU A 212 -0.92 5.50 0.37
C LEU A 212 0.41 5.95 0.98
N ALA A 213 0.43 7.06 1.73
CA ALA A 213 1.63 7.52 2.46
C ALA A 213 2.13 6.44 3.43
N TYR A 214 1.21 5.86 4.21
CA TYR A 214 1.46 4.72 5.08
C TYR A 214 2.04 3.53 4.31
N ALA A 215 1.38 3.08 3.24
CA ALA A 215 1.83 1.91 2.47
C ALA A 215 3.24 2.12 1.88
N ARG A 216 3.54 3.32 1.40
CA ARG A 216 4.87 3.70 0.87
C ARG A 216 5.93 3.69 1.96
N ALA A 217 5.67 4.29 3.12
CA ALA A 217 6.61 4.26 4.24
C ALA A 217 6.88 2.82 4.71
N LYS A 218 5.83 1.99 4.80
CA LYS A 218 5.93 0.56 5.13
C LYS A 218 6.69 -0.25 4.08
N ARG A 219 6.59 0.09 2.79
CA ARG A 219 7.43 -0.48 1.72
C ARG A 219 8.90 -0.09 1.89
N GLY A 220 9.17 1.19 2.19
CA GLY A 220 10.54 1.66 2.45
C GLY A 220 11.21 0.95 3.63
N GLN A 221 10.45 0.61 4.68
CA GLN A 221 10.96 -0.20 5.80
C GLN A 221 11.45 -1.59 5.36
N VAL A 222 10.75 -2.25 4.43
CA VAL A 222 11.15 -3.58 3.93
C VAL A 222 12.45 -3.48 3.13
N LEU A 223 12.52 -2.52 2.21
CA LEU A 223 13.73 -2.24 1.42
C LEU A 223 14.93 -1.88 2.32
N LEU A 224 14.68 -1.13 3.40
CA LEU A 224 15.70 -0.74 4.36
C LEU A 224 16.32 -1.97 5.06
N CYS A 225 15.51 -2.94 5.47
CA CYS A 225 16.02 -4.19 6.05
C CYS A 225 16.89 -4.98 5.07
N GLU A 226 16.52 -5.02 3.78
CA GLU A 226 17.30 -5.69 2.73
C GLU A 226 18.66 -5.04 2.51
N GLU A 227 18.75 -3.71 2.59
CA GLU A 227 20.01 -2.99 2.42
C GLU A 227 20.89 -3.06 3.66
N TRP A 228 20.32 -2.92 4.86
CA TRP A 228 21.09 -2.99 6.09
C TRP A 228 21.65 -4.37 6.39
N THR A 229 20.93 -5.45 6.04
CA THR A 229 21.51 -6.79 6.21
C THR A 229 22.75 -7.00 5.35
N LYS A 230 22.87 -6.32 4.20
CA LYS A 230 24.07 -6.37 3.34
C LYS A 230 25.19 -5.54 3.94
N LYS A 231 24.87 -4.33 4.45
CA LYS A 231 25.86 -3.37 4.99
C LYS A 231 26.39 -3.77 6.38
N HIS A 232 25.58 -4.42 7.20
CA HIS A 232 25.88 -4.73 8.60
C HIS A 232 25.64 -6.20 8.91
N PRO A 233 26.43 -7.14 8.35
CA PRO A 233 26.16 -8.59 8.43
C PRO A 233 26.25 -9.17 9.86
N LYS A 234 26.81 -8.43 10.82
CA LYS A 234 26.88 -8.82 12.24
C LYS A 234 25.54 -8.71 12.97
N VAL A 235 24.60 -7.94 12.41
CA VAL A 235 23.28 -7.68 12.99
C VAL A 235 22.22 -8.28 12.07
N LYS A 236 21.21 -8.95 12.62
CA LYS A 236 20.08 -9.42 11.81
C LYS A 236 19.06 -8.31 11.63
N PHE A 237 18.75 -7.96 10.40
CA PHE A 237 17.65 -7.05 10.07
C PHE A 237 16.51 -7.84 9.48
N VAL A 238 15.35 -7.80 10.13
CA VAL A 238 14.14 -8.47 9.65
C VAL A 238 12.97 -7.51 9.71
N SER A 239 12.06 -7.66 8.75
CA SER A 239 10.78 -6.95 8.74
C SER A 239 9.64 -7.94 8.86
N CYS A 240 8.49 -7.51 9.35
CA CYS A 240 7.32 -8.37 9.49
C CYS A 240 6.03 -7.57 9.40
N HIS A 241 4.89 -8.24 9.33
CA HIS A 241 3.60 -7.61 9.57
C HIS A 241 2.69 -8.45 10.48
N PRO A 242 1.85 -7.81 11.31
CA PRO A 242 1.06 -8.51 12.33
C PRO A 242 -0.24 -9.12 11.77
N GLY A 243 -0.35 -9.33 10.46
CA GLY A 243 -1.65 -9.60 9.82
C GLY A 243 -2.67 -8.47 10.04
N TRP A 244 -3.96 -8.81 9.94
CA TRP A 244 -5.08 -7.89 10.21
C TRP A 244 -5.50 -8.02 11.67
N THR A 245 -4.84 -7.24 12.52
CA THR A 245 -5.00 -7.29 13.98
C THR A 245 -5.89 -6.15 14.48
N SER A 246 -6.82 -6.49 15.37
CA SER A 246 -7.69 -5.50 16.01
C SER A 246 -6.86 -4.60 16.94
N THR A 247 -6.72 -3.33 16.57
CA THR A 247 -6.00 -2.32 17.35
C THR A 247 -6.74 -0.99 17.26
N ASP A 248 -6.56 -0.12 18.26
CA ASP A 248 -7.10 1.26 18.23
C ASP A 248 -6.70 2.01 16.95
N GLY A 249 -5.51 1.72 16.41
CA GLY A 249 -5.03 2.31 15.15
C GLY A 249 -5.86 1.89 13.94
N VAL A 250 -6.24 0.61 13.86
CA VAL A 250 -7.13 0.10 12.79
C VAL A 250 -8.54 0.66 12.95
N ASP A 251 -9.05 0.73 14.19
CA ASP A 251 -10.37 1.29 14.45
C ASP A 251 -10.47 2.76 14.04
N LYS A 252 -9.46 3.58 14.38
CA LYS A 252 -9.38 4.99 13.97
C LYS A 252 -9.20 5.17 12.45
N ALA A 253 -8.43 4.29 11.81
CA ALA A 253 -8.14 4.40 10.38
C ALA A 253 -9.32 3.97 9.49
N TYR A 254 -10.02 2.89 9.84
CA TYR A 254 -11.00 2.25 8.97
C TYR A 254 -12.46 2.38 9.44
N GLY A 255 -12.71 2.66 10.73
CA GLY A 255 -14.06 2.82 11.28
C GLY A 255 -14.99 1.67 10.90
N ALA A 256 -16.19 1.99 10.41
CA ALA A 256 -17.19 1.00 9.98
C ALA A 256 -16.74 0.13 8.77
N LYS A 257 -15.72 0.55 8.00
CA LYS A 257 -15.19 -0.22 6.86
C LYS A 257 -14.29 -1.39 7.28
N LYS A 258 -14.00 -1.56 8.57
CA LYS A 258 -13.15 -2.66 9.09
C LYS A 258 -13.75 -4.06 8.89
N SER A 259 -15.07 -4.18 8.71
CA SER A 259 -15.76 -5.47 8.50
C SER A 259 -15.19 -6.27 7.32
N TYR A 260 -14.68 -5.56 6.31
CA TYR A 260 -13.99 -6.19 5.18
C TYR A 260 -12.72 -6.97 5.58
N LEU A 261 -12.07 -6.61 6.69
CA LEU A 261 -10.86 -7.26 7.20
C LEU A 261 -11.16 -8.45 8.14
N GLU A 262 -12.42 -8.73 8.44
CA GLU A 262 -12.78 -9.78 9.39
C GLU A 262 -12.54 -11.22 8.84
N PRO A 263 -12.26 -12.21 9.69
CA PRO A 263 -12.09 -12.10 11.14
C PRO A 263 -10.72 -11.54 11.53
N LEU A 264 -10.73 -10.45 12.30
CA LEU A 264 -9.52 -9.81 12.81
C LEU A 264 -8.82 -10.71 13.83
N ARG A 265 -7.49 -10.65 13.85
CA ARG A 265 -6.63 -11.26 14.86
C ARG A 265 -6.78 -10.55 16.20
N THR A 266 -6.61 -11.29 17.29
CA THR A 266 -6.39 -10.71 18.62
C THR A 266 -5.02 -10.04 18.70
N LEU A 267 -4.79 -9.22 19.73
CA LEU A 267 -3.50 -8.57 19.94
C LEU A 267 -2.34 -9.58 20.04
N TRP A 268 -2.52 -10.65 20.80
CA TRP A 268 -1.52 -11.72 20.89
C TRP A 268 -1.26 -12.36 19.52
N GLN A 269 -2.30 -12.71 18.76
CA GLN A 269 -2.15 -13.31 17.42
C GLN A 269 -1.41 -12.40 16.43
N GLY A 270 -1.49 -11.08 16.60
CA GLY A 270 -0.70 -10.12 15.83
C GLY A 270 0.74 -9.95 16.31
N SER A 271 1.00 -10.19 17.60
CA SER A 271 2.27 -9.89 18.27
C SER A 271 3.19 -11.10 18.39
N GLU A 272 2.62 -12.30 18.42
CA GLU A 272 3.31 -13.58 18.63
C GLU A 272 4.49 -13.79 17.66
N GLY A 273 4.27 -13.58 16.36
CA GLY A 273 5.33 -13.69 15.36
C GLY A 273 6.44 -12.64 15.53
N ILE A 274 6.12 -11.45 16.06
CA ILE A 274 7.09 -10.38 16.33
C ILE A 274 7.96 -10.77 17.53
N VAL A 275 7.34 -11.28 18.58
CA VAL A 275 8.03 -11.83 19.76
C VAL A 275 8.98 -12.96 19.34
N TRP A 276 8.53 -13.88 18.49
CA TRP A 276 9.38 -14.96 17.97
C TRP A 276 10.64 -14.42 17.26
N LEU A 277 10.50 -13.41 16.39
CA LEU A 277 11.64 -12.77 15.72
C LEU A 277 12.63 -12.13 16.71
N CYS A 278 12.14 -11.65 17.85
CA CYS A 278 12.98 -11.05 18.89
C CYS A 278 13.88 -12.09 19.59
N VAL A 279 13.48 -13.35 19.63
CA VAL A 279 14.10 -14.35 20.55
C VAL A 279 14.63 -15.62 19.88
N VAL A 280 14.18 -15.94 18.66
CA VAL A 280 14.70 -17.10 17.92
C VAL A 280 16.20 -16.93 17.64
N PRO A 281 17.04 -17.98 17.70
CA PRO A 281 18.44 -17.88 17.31
C PRO A 281 18.64 -17.19 15.94
N SER A 282 19.60 -16.26 15.84
CA SER A 282 19.77 -15.44 14.63
C SER A 282 20.14 -16.22 13.37
N ASP A 283 20.71 -17.41 13.50
CA ASP A 283 21.02 -18.32 12.39
C ASP A 283 19.77 -18.90 11.74
N GLN A 284 18.63 -18.90 12.44
CA GLN A 284 17.31 -19.28 11.91
C GLN A 284 16.59 -18.11 11.22
N LEU A 285 17.17 -16.90 11.27
CA LEU A 285 16.63 -15.72 10.60
C LEU A 285 17.29 -15.48 9.24
N GLU A 286 16.44 -15.30 8.23
CA GLU A 286 16.80 -14.80 6.92
C GLU A 286 17.00 -13.28 7.02
N GLY A 287 18.24 -12.83 6.87
CA GLY A 287 18.58 -11.40 6.84
C GLY A 287 17.87 -10.70 5.68
N GLY A 288 17.25 -9.55 5.95
CA GLY A 288 16.40 -8.86 4.98
C GLY A 288 15.06 -9.54 4.72
N GLY A 289 14.73 -10.62 5.44
CA GLY A 289 13.47 -11.34 5.30
C GLY A 289 12.25 -10.50 5.70
N PHE A 290 11.11 -10.78 5.08
CA PHE A 290 9.81 -10.22 5.44
C PHE A 290 8.90 -11.32 5.96
N TYR A 291 8.46 -11.22 7.22
CA TYR A 291 7.83 -12.33 7.92
C TYR A 291 6.32 -12.12 8.19
N LEU A 292 5.58 -13.23 8.14
CA LEU A 292 4.24 -13.37 8.69
C LEU A 292 4.12 -14.77 9.29
N ASP A 293 3.73 -14.85 10.57
CA ASP A 293 3.52 -16.10 11.30
C ASP A 293 4.77 -17.01 11.29
N ARG A 294 5.89 -16.44 11.78
CA ARG A 294 7.22 -17.08 11.87
C ARG A 294 7.82 -17.58 10.54
N THR A 295 7.18 -17.27 9.42
CA THR A 295 7.56 -17.77 8.10
C THR A 295 7.96 -16.61 7.19
N PRO A 296 9.10 -16.68 6.48
CA PRO A 296 9.42 -15.74 5.41
C PRO A 296 8.33 -15.74 4.35
N ARG A 297 7.89 -14.55 3.95
CA ARG A 297 6.91 -14.34 2.90
C ARG A 297 7.57 -13.61 1.74
N ARG A 298 6.96 -13.75 0.57
CA ARG A 298 7.28 -12.92 -0.58
C ARG A 298 7.11 -11.46 -0.20
N LYS A 299 7.83 -10.57 -0.86
CA LYS A 299 7.76 -9.13 -0.60
C LYS A 299 6.86 -8.40 -1.60
N HIS A 300 6.52 -9.07 -2.69
CA HIS A 300 5.78 -8.50 -3.81
C HIS A 300 4.61 -9.39 -4.21
N LEU A 301 3.44 -8.76 -4.41
CA LEU A 301 2.29 -9.37 -5.06
C LEU A 301 2.07 -8.70 -6.43
N GLY A 302 1.13 -9.21 -7.22
CA GLY A 302 0.70 -8.57 -8.48
C GLY A 302 1.22 -9.22 -9.77
N GLY A 303 1.86 -10.39 -9.71
CA GLY A 303 2.24 -11.17 -10.89
C GLY A 303 1.12 -12.10 -11.35
N ALA A 304 1.21 -12.62 -12.58
CA ALA A 304 0.23 -13.60 -13.07
C ALA A 304 0.16 -14.82 -12.13
N PHE A 305 -1.04 -15.35 -11.83
CA PHE A 305 -1.22 -16.51 -10.95
C PHE A 305 -0.59 -16.39 -9.54
N PHE A 306 -0.67 -15.22 -8.90
CA PHE A 306 -0.07 -14.97 -7.58
C PHE A 306 1.48 -15.11 -7.55
N THR A 307 2.13 -14.96 -8.71
CA THR A 307 3.58 -14.76 -8.79
C THR A 307 3.97 -13.35 -8.35
N GLU A 308 5.27 -13.10 -8.14
CA GLU A 308 5.74 -11.76 -7.84
C GLU A 308 5.59 -10.85 -9.07
N GLY A 309 4.82 -9.77 -8.94
CA GLY A 309 4.68 -8.77 -9.99
C GLY A 309 5.86 -7.79 -9.99
N SER A 310 6.25 -7.29 -11.16
CA SER A 310 7.26 -6.23 -11.28
C SER A 310 6.75 -4.85 -10.86
N PHE A 311 5.43 -4.65 -10.85
CA PHE A 311 4.80 -3.35 -10.55
C PHE A 311 5.13 -2.79 -9.16
N THR A 312 5.34 -3.67 -8.17
CA THR A 312 5.62 -3.28 -6.79
C THR A 312 7.11 -3.35 -6.45
N LYS A 313 7.96 -3.69 -7.43
CA LYS A 313 9.41 -3.81 -7.26
C LYS A 313 10.10 -2.47 -7.50
N ASN A 314 11.11 -2.20 -6.69
CA ASN A 314 12.07 -1.13 -6.92
C ASN A 314 13.30 -1.71 -7.63
N SER A 315 13.88 -0.94 -8.54
CA SER A 315 15.20 -1.24 -9.11
C SER A 315 16.31 -0.96 -8.10
N GLU A 316 17.49 -1.54 -8.31
CA GLU A 316 18.64 -1.31 -7.42
C GLU A 316 19.03 0.18 -7.33
N SER A 317 18.95 0.93 -8.43
CA SER A 317 19.21 2.37 -8.45
C SER A 317 18.21 3.16 -7.62
N GLU A 318 16.93 2.78 -7.63
CA GLU A 318 15.89 3.44 -6.83
C GLU A 318 16.08 3.16 -5.33
N VAL A 319 16.49 1.93 -4.97
CA VAL A 319 16.81 1.59 -3.59
C VAL A 319 18.07 2.33 -3.13
N ALA A 320 19.09 2.43 -3.98
CA ALA A 320 20.29 3.19 -3.68
C ALA A 320 19.99 4.68 -3.45
N GLU A 321 19.17 5.29 -4.31
CA GLU A 321 18.71 6.68 -4.12
C GLU A 321 17.96 6.84 -2.79
N MET A 322 17.00 5.95 -2.49
CA MET A 322 16.29 5.98 -1.21
C MET A 322 17.27 5.98 -0.02
N MET A 323 18.28 5.11 -0.04
CA MET A 323 19.27 4.99 1.03
C MET A 323 20.15 6.24 1.15
N GLU A 324 20.62 6.79 0.03
CA GLU A 324 21.41 8.03 0.00
C GLU A 324 20.60 9.20 0.58
N ARG A 325 19.33 9.31 0.19
CA ARG A 325 18.46 10.39 0.63
C ARG A 325 18.11 10.27 2.11
N LEU A 326 17.86 9.06 2.63
CA LEU A 326 17.67 8.82 4.06
C LEU A 326 18.92 9.25 4.85
N GLU A 327 20.11 8.90 4.39
CA GLU A 327 21.39 9.29 5.01
C GLU A 327 21.49 10.82 5.09
N ARG A 328 21.37 11.48 3.93
CA ARG A 328 21.47 12.94 3.80
C ARG A 328 20.44 13.68 4.67
N TRP A 329 19.21 13.19 4.72
CA TRP A 329 18.15 13.81 5.53
C TRP A 329 18.35 13.55 7.01
N SER A 330 18.97 12.43 7.39
CA SER A 330 19.30 12.13 8.77
C SER A 330 20.49 12.95 9.30
N SER A 331 21.44 13.36 8.45
CA SER A 331 22.68 14.03 8.89
C SER A 331 22.55 15.55 9.11
N LYS A 332 21.38 16.15 8.89
CA LYS A 332 21.08 17.60 8.93
C LYS A 332 21.80 18.46 7.89
N GLU A 333 22.92 18.00 7.31
CA GLU A 333 23.85 18.85 6.55
C GLU A 333 23.30 19.46 5.26
N THR A 334 22.20 18.95 4.70
CA THR A 334 21.56 19.56 3.52
C THR A 334 20.12 19.11 3.35
N ARG A 335 19.26 19.28 4.38
CA ARG A 335 17.81 19.12 4.16
C ARG A 335 17.37 20.18 3.16
N PRO A 336 16.93 19.82 1.94
CA PRO A 336 16.36 20.80 1.04
C PRO A 336 15.15 21.44 1.73
N ASP A 337 14.90 22.71 1.46
CA ASP A 337 13.69 23.37 1.92
C ASP A 337 12.48 22.70 1.25
N VAL A 338 11.91 21.72 1.94
CA VAL A 338 10.72 21.02 1.51
C VAL A 338 9.54 21.88 1.90
N SER A 339 9.21 22.86 1.06
CA SER A 339 7.85 23.38 1.11
C SER A 339 6.93 22.22 0.72
N TRP A 340 6.28 21.60 1.70
CA TRP A 340 4.96 21.01 1.50
C TRP A 340 4.01 22.17 1.20
N SER A 341 4.26 22.86 0.08
CA SER A 341 3.34 23.85 -0.40
C SER A 341 2.13 23.04 -0.80
N ILE A 342 1.05 23.20 -0.03
CA ILE A 342 -0.27 23.16 -0.62
C ILE A 342 -0.29 24.33 -1.61
N GLN A 343 0.40 24.18 -2.74
CA GLN A 343 0.03 24.95 -3.90
C GLN A 343 -1.37 24.44 -4.19
N ALA A 344 -2.35 25.26 -3.82
CA ALA A 344 -3.70 25.10 -4.31
C ALA A 344 -3.53 24.90 -5.81
N ASP A 345 -3.83 23.69 -6.24
CA ASP A 345 -3.69 23.31 -7.62
C ASP A 345 -4.58 24.24 -8.44
N GLN A 346 -3.95 25.21 -9.12
CA GLN A 346 -4.65 26.12 -10.03
C GLN A 346 -5.17 25.36 -11.27
N THR A 347 -4.82 24.08 -11.44
CA THR A 347 -5.19 23.25 -12.60
C THR A 347 -6.35 22.27 -12.32
N GLY A 348 -6.69 21.98 -11.07
CA GLY A 348 -7.78 21.06 -10.70
C GLY A 348 -7.54 19.57 -11.01
N LEU A 349 -6.33 19.19 -11.42
CA LEU A 349 -5.90 17.85 -11.83
C LEU A 349 -5.82 16.85 -10.66
N ASP A 350 -5.67 17.38 -9.46
CA ASP A 350 -5.50 16.59 -8.24
C ASP A 350 -6.84 16.15 -7.61
N LYS A 351 -7.97 16.71 -8.08
CA LYS A 351 -9.30 16.18 -7.76
C LYS A 351 -9.61 14.99 -8.65
N PRO A 352 -10.30 13.94 -8.14
CA PRO A 352 -10.79 12.86 -8.98
C PRO A 352 -11.56 13.45 -10.15
N LEU A 353 -11.29 12.94 -11.36
CA LEU A 353 -12.08 13.27 -12.53
C LEU A 353 -13.54 13.01 -12.20
N LEU A 354 -14.37 14.03 -12.38
CA LEU A 354 -15.80 13.92 -12.18
C LEU A 354 -16.45 13.43 -13.47
N PRO A 355 -17.53 12.64 -13.36
CA PRO A 355 -18.35 12.32 -14.53
C PRO A 355 -18.98 13.61 -15.08
N LEU A 356 -19.42 13.56 -16.33
CA LEU A 356 -20.22 14.61 -16.96
C LEU A 356 -21.45 14.91 -16.07
N GLU A 357 -21.70 16.21 -15.83
CA GLU A 357 -22.83 16.65 -15.00
C GLU A 357 -24.17 16.50 -15.71
N THR A 358 -24.17 16.70 -17.03
CA THR A 358 -25.36 16.56 -17.87
C THR A 358 -25.77 15.10 -17.98
N SER A 359 -27.06 14.83 -17.75
CA SER A 359 -27.61 13.49 -17.85
C SER A 359 -27.46 12.90 -19.26
N VAL A 360 -27.11 11.63 -19.31
CA VAL A 360 -26.95 10.86 -20.56
C VAL A 360 -28.13 9.90 -20.75
N ASP A 361 -28.73 9.94 -21.93
CA ASP A 361 -29.75 8.98 -22.35
C ASP A 361 -29.08 7.67 -22.79
N LEU A 362 -29.13 6.68 -21.91
CA LEU A 362 -28.49 5.37 -22.14
C LEU A 362 -29.06 4.60 -23.33
N SER A 363 -30.31 4.87 -23.73
CA SER A 363 -30.91 4.25 -24.92
C SER A 363 -30.27 4.77 -26.20
N LYS A 364 -29.91 6.07 -26.22
CA LYS A 364 -29.17 6.69 -27.32
C LYS A 364 -27.69 6.38 -27.28
N PHE A 365 -27.10 6.28 -26.09
CA PHE A 365 -25.69 5.92 -25.91
C PHE A 365 -25.39 4.46 -26.31
N ALA A 366 -26.37 3.56 -26.15
CA ALA A 366 -26.25 2.17 -26.57
C ALA A 366 -25.88 2.03 -28.05
N GLY A 367 -25.40 0.85 -28.43
CA GLY A 367 -24.93 0.53 -29.76
C GLY A 367 -23.41 0.53 -29.87
N ARG A 368 -22.93 0.55 -31.12
CA ARG A 368 -21.52 0.39 -31.47
C ARG A 368 -20.73 1.67 -31.31
N TRP A 369 -19.51 1.55 -30.79
CA TRP A 369 -18.51 2.60 -30.70
C TRP A 369 -17.16 2.07 -31.18
N HIS A 370 -16.47 2.83 -32.01
CA HIS A 370 -15.11 2.55 -32.49
C HIS A 370 -14.12 3.39 -31.69
N VAL A 371 -13.11 2.74 -31.09
CA VAL A 371 -12.10 3.44 -30.29
C VAL A 371 -11.06 4.07 -31.21
N TRP A 372 -11.12 5.39 -31.35
CA TRP A 372 -10.20 6.16 -32.19
C TRP A 372 -8.84 6.35 -31.55
N ALA A 373 -8.82 6.58 -30.23
CA ALA A 373 -7.61 6.66 -29.43
C ALA A 373 -7.89 6.22 -27.98
N ASN A 374 -6.85 5.76 -27.28
CA ASN A 374 -6.95 5.42 -25.87
C ASN A 374 -5.63 5.63 -25.13
N ILE A 375 -5.69 5.90 -23.82
CA ILE A 375 -4.57 5.62 -22.92
C ILE A 375 -4.77 4.18 -22.47
N PRO A 376 -3.99 3.23 -23.02
CA PRO A 376 -4.40 1.83 -23.06
C PRO A 376 -4.28 1.19 -21.69
N THR A 377 -5.24 0.32 -21.39
CA THR A 377 -5.05 -0.65 -20.33
C THR A 377 -4.05 -1.72 -20.80
N SER A 378 -3.56 -2.58 -19.91
CA SER A 378 -2.59 -3.63 -20.31
C SER A 378 -3.18 -4.73 -21.20
N PHE A 379 -4.50 -4.81 -21.38
CA PHE A 379 -5.18 -5.72 -22.32
C PHE A 379 -5.30 -5.09 -23.72
N ASP A 380 -5.36 -3.76 -23.80
CA ASP A 380 -5.64 -3.03 -25.05
C ASP A 380 -4.36 -2.50 -25.69
N LYS A 381 -3.21 -2.77 -25.07
CA LYS A 381 -1.91 -2.30 -25.55
C LYS A 381 -1.53 -3.06 -26.83
N GLY A 382 -1.41 -2.31 -27.93
CA GLY A 382 -1.01 -2.85 -29.23
C GLY A 382 -2.11 -3.60 -29.97
N THR A 383 -3.36 -3.47 -29.54
CA THR A 383 -4.50 -4.08 -30.22
C THR A 383 -4.96 -3.22 -31.42
N ALA A 384 -5.69 -3.86 -32.34
CA ALA A 384 -6.25 -3.24 -33.54
C ALA A 384 -7.76 -3.45 -33.62
N ASN A 385 -8.45 -2.60 -34.39
CA ASN A 385 -9.90 -2.66 -34.64
C ASN A 385 -10.71 -2.71 -33.33
N ASN A 386 -10.35 -1.88 -32.36
CA ASN A 386 -10.98 -1.80 -31.05
C ASN A 386 -12.41 -1.26 -31.17
N ILE A 387 -13.39 -2.06 -30.74
CA ILE A 387 -14.82 -1.76 -30.82
C ILE A 387 -15.46 -2.05 -29.46
N GLU A 388 -16.32 -1.15 -29.00
CA GLU A 388 -17.18 -1.37 -27.84
C GLU A 388 -18.64 -1.36 -28.26
N ASP A 389 -19.30 -2.51 -28.11
CA ASP A 389 -20.73 -2.65 -28.34
C ASP A 389 -21.48 -2.61 -27.00
N TYR A 390 -22.34 -1.62 -26.84
CA TYR A 390 -23.09 -1.36 -25.62
C TYR A 390 -24.56 -1.78 -25.74
N THR A 391 -25.06 -2.56 -24.80
CA THR A 391 -26.47 -2.96 -24.73
C THR A 391 -27.09 -2.48 -23.42
N TYR A 392 -28.07 -1.58 -23.53
CA TYR A 392 -28.76 -1.01 -22.38
C TYR A 392 -29.90 -1.92 -21.90
N THR A 393 -29.96 -2.15 -20.59
CA THR A 393 -31.12 -2.78 -19.93
C THR A 393 -31.69 -1.82 -18.89
N ALA A 394 -32.95 -1.43 -19.08
CA ALA A 394 -33.66 -0.56 -18.17
C ALA A 394 -33.91 -1.24 -16.81
N SER A 395 -34.08 -0.42 -15.77
CA SER A 395 -34.42 -0.90 -14.42
C SER A 395 -35.76 -1.64 -14.45
N LYS A 396 -35.81 -2.85 -13.91
CA LYS A 396 -37.02 -3.68 -13.84
C LYS A 396 -37.00 -4.56 -12.59
N ASP A 397 -38.16 -4.71 -11.93
CA ASP A 397 -38.37 -5.62 -10.80
C ASP A 397 -37.32 -5.54 -9.69
N GLY A 398 -36.92 -4.32 -9.29
CA GLY A 398 -35.93 -4.08 -8.24
C GLY A 398 -34.47 -4.29 -8.63
N GLN A 399 -34.19 -4.65 -9.90
CA GLN A 399 -32.83 -4.66 -10.45
C GLN A 399 -32.45 -3.27 -10.98
N PRO A 400 -31.26 -2.74 -10.65
CA PRO A 400 -30.82 -1.45 -11.15
C PRO A 400 -30.57 -1.52 -12.66
N ALA A 401 -30.73 -0.39 -13.34
CA ALA A 401 -30.34 -0.26 -14.75
C ALA A 401 -28.86 -0.65 -14.95
N GLN A 402 -28.58 -1.29 -16.08
CA GLN A 402 -27.23 -1.76 -16.40
C GLN A 402 -26.89 -1.57 -17.88
N MET A 403 -25.60 -1.66 -18.16
CA MET A 403 -25.04 -1.65 -19.50
C MET A 403 -24.15 -2.88 -19.68
N ASP A 404 -24.49 -3.75 -20.63
CA ASP A 404 -23.63 -4.85 -21.06
C ASP A 404 -22.68 -4.33 -22.14
N ILE A 405 -21.39 -4.61 -21.97
CA ILE A 405 -20.33 -4.08 -22.84
C ILE A 405 -19.54 -5.25 -23.42
N ASN A 406 -19.55 -5.35 -24.75
CA ASN A 406 -18.70 -6.27 -25.49
C ASN A 406 -17.55 -5.48 -26.10
N PHE A 407 -16.37 -5.59 -25.49
CA PHE A 407 -15.14 -5.01 -26.05
C PHE A 407 -14.48 -6.01 -27.00
N SER A 408 -14.42 -5.66 -28.27
CA SER A 408 -13.85 -6.48 -29.34
C SER A 408 -12.55 -5.87 -29.85
N TYR A 409 -11.53 -6.70 -30.06
CA TYR A 409 -10.23 -6.25 -30.57
C TYR A 409 -9.47 -7.37 -31.27
N VAL A 410 -8.51 -7.01 -32.12
CA VAL A 410 -7.54 -7.92 -32.74
C VAL A 410 -6.22 -7.81 -32.00
N SER A 411 -5.71 -8.93 -31.49
CA SER A 411 -4.39 -8.99 -30.85
C SER A 411 -3.28 -9.04 -31.91
N PRO A 412 -2.05 -8.55 -31.61
CA PRO A 412 -0.92 -8.61 -32.55
C PRO A 412 -0.66 -9.99 -33.17
N ASN A 413 -0.95 -11.06 -32.42
CA ASN A 413 -0.64 -12.44 -32.79
C ASN A 413 -1.86 -13.24 -33.30
N LYS A 414 -3.02 -12.59 -33.50
CA LYS A 414 -4.26 -13.25 -33.93
C LYS A 414 -4.86 -12.55 -35.13
N LYS A 415 -5.48 -13.32 -36.04
CA LYS A 415 -6.22 -12.78 -37.20
C LYS A 415 -7.69 -12.55 -36.90
N GLU A 416 -8.25 -13.29 -35.95
CA GLU A 416 -9.66 -13.19 -35.56
C GLU A 416 -9.84 -12.26 -34.35
N PRO A 417 -10.96 -11.50 -34.30
CA PRO A 417 -11.28 -10.64 -33.17
C PRO A 417 -11.56 -11.46 -31.90
N THR A 418 -11.05 -10.97 -30.78
CA THR A 418 -11.35 -11.46 -29.43
C THR A 418 -12.38 -10.54 -28.79
N VAL A 419 -13.37 -11.11 -28.10
CA VAL A 419 -14.44 -10.36 -27.42
C VAL A 419 -14.34 -10.57 -25.91
N ILE A 420 -14.35 -9.47 -25.15
CA ILE A 420 -14.42 -9.46 -23.68
C ILE A 420 -15.78 -8.92 -23.27
N LYS A 421 -16.51 -9.70 -22.46
CA LYS A 421 -17.81 -9.32 -21.91
C LYS A 421 -17.65 -8.66 -20.55
N GLN A 422 -18.37 -7.56 -20.36
CA GLN A 422 -18.33 -6.75 -19.15
C GLN A 422 -19.73 -6.29 -18.81
N ILE A 423 -20.00 -6.07 -17.52
CA ILE A 423 -21.27 -5.49 -17.04
C ILE A 423 -20.96 -4.22 -16.27
N ALA A 424 -21.61 -3.12 -16.62
CA ALA A 424 -21.54 -1.87 -15.89
C ALA A 424 -22.86 -1.55 -15.21
N LYS A 425 -22.83 -1.36 -13.88
CA LYS A 425 -24.00 -0.89 -13.12
C LYS A 425 -24.01 0.63 -13.06
N ILE A 426 -25.15 1.24 -13.33
CA ILE A 426 -25.29 2.71 -13.27
C ILE A 426 -25.24 3.16 -11.81
N ALA A 427 -24.42 4.17 -11.51
CA ALA A 427 -24.06 4.56 -10.15
C ALA A 427 -24.40 6.02 -9.79
N ASN A 428 -25.05 6.76 -10.68
CA ASN A 428 -25.62 8.08 -10.42
C ASN A 428 -26.85 8.34 -11.29
N ASP A 429 -27.69 9.29 -10.86
CA ASP A 429 -28.95 9.62 -11.55
C ASP A 429 -28.73 10.21 -12.95
N ALA A 430 -27.62 10.94 -13.14
CA ALA A 430 -27.23 11.46 -14.45
C ALA A 430 -26.77 10.37 -15.44
N SER A 431 -26.64 9.11 -15.01
CA SER A 431 -26.21 7.99 -15.85
C SER A 431 -24.81 8.15 -16.49
N THR A 432 -23.94 8.95 -15.86
CA THR A 432 -22.58 9.28 -16.34
C THR A 432 -21.46 8.62 -15.54
N LYS A 433 -21.78 7.99 -14.41
CA LYS A 433 -20.84 7.21 -13.59
C LYS A 433 -21.32 5.77 -13.50
N TRP A 434 -20.50 4.84 -13.96
CA TRP A 434 -20.80 3.41 -13.92
C TRP A 434 -19.77 2.64 -13.11
N ASN A 435 -20.20 1.49 -12.58
CA ASN A 435 -19.39 0.55 -11.83
C ASN A 435 -19.21 -0.73 -12.66
N LEU A 436 -18.08 -0.82 -13.35
CA LEU A 436 -17.74 -1.88 -14.29
C LEU A 436 -17.25 -3.14 -13.57
N SER A 437 -17.75 -4.30 -13.99
CA SER A 437 -17.38 -5.62 -13.52
C SER A 437 -16.99 -6.51 -14.71
N LEU A 438 -15.77 -7.04 -14.70
CA LEU A 438 -15.28 -7.94 -15.74
C LEU A 438 -15.86 -9.34 -15.54
N GLN A 439 -16.38 -9.95 -16.61
CA GLN A 439 -16.79 -11.35 -16.62
C GLN A 439 -15.69 -12.22 -17.23
N TYR A 440 -14.68 -12.58 -16.43
CA TYR A 440 -13.61 -13.48 -16.89
C TYR A 440 -13.34 -14.58 -15.87
N GLY A 441 -14.17 -15.64 -15.85
CA GLY A 441 -13.96 -16.89 -15.09
C GLY A 441 -13.85 -16.77 -13.55
N ILE A 442 -13.62 -15.58 -13.01
CA ILE A 442 -13.42 -15.21 -11.61
C ILE A 442 -14.00 -13.79 -11.47
N ARG A 443 -14.94 -13.63 -10.54
CA ARG A 443 -15.58 -12.34 -10.25
C ARG A 443 -14.60 -11.43 -9.51
N VAL A 444 -14.14 -10.33 -10.13
CA VAL A 444 -13.31 -9.32 -9.46
C VAL A 444 -14.17 -8.59 -8.41
N PRO A 445 -13.77 -8.56 -7.12
CA PRO A 445 -14.64 -8.08 -6.04
C PRO A 445 -14.69 -6.54 -5.88
N VAL A 446 -13.98 -5.78 -6.73
CA VAL A 446 -13.97 -4.31 -6.70
C VAL A 446 -14.40 -3.78 -8.07
N PRO A 447 -15.52 -3.04 -8.17
CA PRO A 447 -15.95 -2.44 -9.42
C PRO A 447 -14.96 -1.35 -9.87
N ILE A 448 -14.70 -1.27 -11.17
CA ILE A 448 -13.88 -0.22 -11.77
C ILE A 448 -14.80 0.97 -12.10
N PRO A 449 -14.55 2.18 -11.58
CA PRO A 449 -15.33 3.35 -11.96
C PRO A 449 -15.10 3.67 -13.44
N TYR A 450 -16.18 3.83 -14.20
CA TYR A 450 -16.20 4.12 -15.63
C TYR A 450 -17.01 5.40 -15.83
N LEU A 451 -16.38 6.48 -16.28
CA LEU A 451 -16.97 7.81 -16.30
C LEU A 451 -17.18 8.27 -17.73
N ILE A 452 -18.43 8.56 -18.11
CA ILE A 452 -18.68 9.37 -19.30
C ILE A 452 -18.28 10.79 -18.91
N VAL A 453 -17.26 11.33 -19.59
CA VAL A 453 -16.74 12.68 -19.31
C VAL A 453 -17.01 13.64 -20.46
N TYR A 454 -17.33 13.10 -21.63
CA TYR A 454 -17.86 13.85 -22.77
C TYR A 454 -18.74 12.92 -23.60
N VAL A 455 -19.84 13.45 -24.11
CA VAL A 455 -20.61 12.89 -25.22
C VAL A 455 -21.22 14.07 -25.97
N ASP A 456 -21.20 14.04 -27.29
CA ASP A 456 -21.83 15.09 -28.09
C ASP A 456 -23.37 14.93 -28.11
N GLU A 457 -24.08 15.99 -28.47
CA GLU A 457 -25.55 16.00 -28.43
C GLU A 457 -26.20 14.95 -29.37
N ALA A 458 -25.49 14.58 -30.44
CA ALA A 458 -25.95 13.59 -31.40
C ALA A 458 -25.56 12.15 -31.01
N TYR A 459 -24.78 11.95 -29.95
CA TYR A 459 -24.25 10.64 -29.52
C TYR A 459 -23.40 9.96 -30.61
N GLU A 460 -22.68 10.77 -31.38
CA GLU A 460 -21.76 10.36 -32.44
C GLU A 460 -20.32 10.20 -31.93
N GLU A 461 -19.94 10.93 -30.89
CA GLU A 461 -18.59 11.00 -30.33
C GLU A 461 -18.64 11.03 -28.78
N ALA A 462 -17.73 10.31 -28.14
CA ALA A 462 -17.69 10.21 -26.68
C ALA A 462 -16.26 10.08 -26.16
N ILE A 463 -16.05 10.54 -24.92
CA ILE A 463 -14.84 10.30 -24.15
C ILE A 463 -15.23 9.62 -22.85
N ILE A 464 -14.60 8.48 -22.59
CA ILE A 464 -14.72 7.73 -21.36
C ILE A 464 -13.41 7.76 -20.59
N GLY A 465 -13.52 7.97 -19.28
CA GLY A 465 -12.42 8.08 -18.36
C GLY A 465 -12.57 7.27 -17.08
N VAL A 466 -11.56 7.43 -16.22
CA VAL A 466 -11.52 6.89 -14.86
C VAL A 466 -11.08 8.00 -13.89
N PRO A 467 -11.44 7.95 -12.60
CA PRO A 467 -11.22 9.06 -11.65
C PRO A 467 -9.76 9.54 -11.54
N ASP A 468 -8.79 8.64 -11.70
CA ASP A 468 -7.36 8.95 -11.59
C ASP A 468 -6.68 9.27 -12.93
N ARG A 469 -7.46 9.34 -14.02
CA ARG A 469 -7.00 9.64 -15.38
C ARG A 469 -5.95 8.65 -15.92
N SER A 470 -5.83 7.47 -15.32
CA SER A 470 -4.88 6.44 -15.75
C SER A 470 -5.27 5.78 -17.08
N TYR A 471 -6.56 5.84 -17.45
CA TYR A 471 -7.13 5.29 -18.68
C TYR A 471 -8.11 6.25 -19.33
N LEU A 472 -8.16 6.20 -20.66
CA LEU A 472 -8.94 7.08 -21.52
C LEU A 472 -9.40 6.27 -22.74
N TRP A 473 -10.64 6.43 -23.17
CA TRP A 473 -11.13 5.96 -24.46
C TRP A 473 -11.83 7.11 -25.18
N VAL A 474 -11.30 7.48 -26.34
CA VAL A 474 -11.90 8.43 -27.27
C VAL A 474 -12.54 7.62 -28.39
N MET A 475 -13.84 7.79 -28.58
CA MET A 475 -14.63 6.92 -29.42
C MET A 475 -15.56 7.70 -30.34
N GLY A 476 -15.88 7.10 -31.49
CA GLY A 476 -16.95 7.59 -32.37
C GLY A 476 -17.78 6.46 -32.98
N ARG A 477 -18.94 6.80 -33.54
CA ARG A 477 -19.86 5.82 -34.17
C ARG A 477 -19.38 5.26 -35.49
N CYS A 478 -18.40 5.91 -36.12
CA CYS A 478 -17.75 5.44 -37.34
C CYS A 478 -16.27 5.09 -37.09
N LEU A 479 -15.65 4.39 -38.04
CA LEU A 479 -14.19 4.17 -38.03
C LEU A 479 -13.44 5.50 -38.05
N ARG A 480 -12.27 5.55 -37.42
CA ARG A 480 -11.43 6.76 -37.34
C ARG A 480 -11.11 7.29 -38.73
N LYS A 481 -10.77 6.42 -39.69
CA LYS A 481 -10.50 6.83 -41.08
C LYS A 481 -11.69 7.48 -41.81
N ASN A 482 -12.91 7.29 -41.30
CA ASN A 482 -14.13 7.87 -41.85
C ASN A 482 -14.59 9.11 -41.07
N ALA A 483 -13.91 9.46 -39.97
CA ALA A 483 -14.23 10.64 -39.19
C ALA A 483 -13.92 11.92 -39.98
N LYS A 484 -14.66 13.00 -39.70
CA LYS A 484 -14.34 14.31 -40.26
C LYS A 484 -12.94 14.74 -39.80
N GLU A 485 -12.23 15.42 -40.69
CA GLU A 485 -10.87 15.89 -40.41
C GLU A 485 -10.83 16.75 -39.13
N GLY A 486 -9.80 16.56 -38.31
CA GLY A 486 -9.59 17.29 -37.06
C GLY A 486 -10.43 16.84 -35.86
N ARG A 487 -11.45 15.98 -36.02
CA ARG A 487 -12.32 15.55 -34.90
C ARG A 487 -11.56 14.83 -33.79
N LEU A 488 -10.71 13.86 -34.13
CA LEU A 488 -9.91 13.17 -33.13
C LEU A 488 -9.02 14.13 -32.34
N GLN A 489 -8.40 15.10 -33.01
CA GLN A 489 -7.55 16.08 -32.33
C GLN A 489 -8.38 16.93 -31.36
N ALA A 490 -9.55 17.41 -31.77
CA ALA A 490 -10.44 18.17 -30.89
C ALA A 490 -10.87 17.38 -29.63
N LEU A 491 -11.11 16.07 -29.75
CA LEU A 491 -11.43 15.21 -28.61
C LEU A 491 -10.21 14.97 -27.71
N LEU A 492 -9.00 14.89 -28.27
CA LEU A 492 -7.77 14.80 -27.49
C LEU A 492 -7.49 16.12 -26.77
N ASP A 493 -7.73 17.27 -27.39
CA ASP A 493 -7.60 18.58 -26.76
C ASP A 493 -8.58 18.71 -25.58
N GLU A 494 -9.81 18.18 -25.72
CA GLU A 494 -10.77 18.12 -24.61
C GLU A 494 -10.31 17.16 -23.50
N ALA A 495 -9.74 16.01 -23.84
CA ALA A 495 -9.12 15.12 -22.86
C ALA A 495 -7.96 15.80 -22.12
N GLU A 496 -7.11 16.55 -22.82
CA GLU A 496 -6.01 17.32 -22.22
C GLU A 496 -6.55 18.38 -21.25
N ARG A 497 -7.63 19.10 -21.62
CA ARG A 497 -8.34 20.03 -20.73
C ARG A 497 -8.90 19.35 -19.47
N LEU A 498 -9.39 18.11 -19.61
CA LEU A 498 -9.85 17.29 -18.49
C LEU A 498 -8.70 16.74 -17.63
N GLY A 499 -7.45 16.94 -18.05
CA GLY A 499 -6.26 16.63 -17.29
C GLY A 499 -5.52 15.37 -17.68
N TYR A 500 -5.83 14.82 -18.84
CA TYR A 500 -5.14 13.65 -19.35
C TYR A 500 -3.77 14.01 -19.92
N ASP A 501 -2.78 13.15 -19.67
CA ASP A 501 -1.50 13.18 -20.38
C ASP A 501 -1.67 12.53 -21.76
N VAL A 502 -2.17 13.31 -22.72
CA VAL A 502 -2.53 12.83 -24.06
C VAL A 502 -1.32 12.32 -24.86
N LYS A 503 -0.08 12.61 -24.42
CA LYS A 503 1.13 12.01 -25.00
C LYS A 503 1.20 10.50 -24.78
N LYS A 504 0.46 9.97 -23.79
CA LYS A 504 0.30 8.53 -23.55
C LYS A 504 -0.82 7.90 -24.38
N ALA A 505 -1.64 8.71 -25.07
CA ALA A 505 -2.69 8.19 -25.92
C ALA A 505 -2.09 7.52 -27.15
N VAL A 506 -2.61 6.36 -27.50
CA VAL A 506 -2.26 5.62 -28.72
C VAL A 506 -3.47 5.53 -29.61
N GLN A 507 -3.24 5.41 -30.91
CA GLN A 507 -4.26 5.21 -31.93
C GLN A 507 -4.25 3.73 -32.32
N PRO A 508 -5.29 2.93 -31.98
CA PRO A 508 -5.38 1.55 -32.41
C PRO A 508 -5.31 1.45 -33.94
N ALA A 509 -4.65 0.43 -34.47
CA ALA A 509 -4.60 0.22 -35.91
C ALA A 509 -5.98 -0.17 -36.46
N GLU A 510 -6.28 0.21 -37.71
CA GLU A 510 -7.51 -0.17 -38.41
C GLU A 510 -7.15 -1.10 -39.57
N LEU A 511 -7.11 -2.40 -39.30
CA LEU A 511 -6.77 -3.43 -40.27
C LEU A 511 -7.93 -3.69 -41.23
N GLU A 512 -7.61 -3.88 -42.50
CA GLU A 512 -8.57 -4.23 -43.55
C GLU A 512 -8.80 -5.74 -43.63
N GLY A 513 -9.97 -6.16 -44.09
CA GLY A 513 -10.31 -7.59 -44.28
C GLY A 513 -10.58 -8.38 -42.99
N VAL A 514 -10.57 -7.74 -41.82
CA VAL A 514 -10.97 -8.37 -40.55
C VAL A 514 -12.49 -8.40 -40.46
N LYS A 515 -13.06 -9.56 -40.14
CA LYS A 515 -14.50 -9.69 -39.91
C LYS A 515 -14.90 -8.91 -38.66
N THR A 516 -15.72 -7.88 -38.81
CA THR A 516 -16.29 -7.15 -37.68
C THR A 516 -17.25 -8.08 -36.93
N PRO A 517 -17.11 -8.24 -35.60
CA PRO A 517 -18.07 -8.99 -34.80
C PRO A 517 -19.48 -8.46 -34.99
N GLU A 518 -20.48 -9.35 -35.00
CA GLU A 518 -21.87 -8.91 -35.02
C GLU A 518 -22.20 -8.22 -33.68
N PRO A 519 -22.93 -7.10 -33.71
CA PRO A 519 -23.38 -6.46 -32.49
C PRO A 519 -24.28 -7.45 -31.71
N PRO A 520 -24.25 -7.43 -30.37
CA PRO A 520 -25.15 -8.26 -29.57
C PRO A 520 -26.61 -7.98 -29.95
N VAL A 521 -27.38 -9.05 -30.15
CA VAL A 521 -28.83 -8.95 -30.39
C VAL A 521 -29.47 -8.45 -29.11
N ALA A 522 -30.16 -7.31 -29.16
CA ALA A 522 -30.94 -6.80 -28.04
C ALA A 522 -31.93 -7.89 -27.60
N GLN A 523 -31.80 -8.38 -26.36
CA GLN A 523 -32.84 -9.23 -25.78
C GLN A 523 -34.08 -8.35 -25.60
N LYS A 524 -35.14 -8.67 -26.35
CA LYS A 524 -36.44 -7.99 -26.28
C LYS A 524 -37.09 -8.14 -24.92
#